data_AF-A0A8J3LZV4-F1
#
_entry.id   AF-A0A8J3LZV4-F1
#
_cell.length_a   1.000
_cell.length_b   1.000
_cell.length_c   1.000
_cell.angle_alpha   90.00
_cell.angle_beta   90.00
_cell.angle_gamma   90.00
#
_symmetry.space_group_name_H-M   'P 1'
#
loop_
_entity.id
_entity.type
_entity.pdbx_description
1 polymer ?
#
loop_
_entity_poly.entity_id
_entity_poly.type
_entity_poly.pdbx_seq_one_letter_code
_entity_poly.pdbx_strand_id
1 'polypeptide(L)'
;MKRTIFLGVVFTTVMVLVLPFVGGGGPSFLAPANAATTAVSAASGLNAATAPTTATSPVVATTITTDTTPTVLAAAAQAINVAVSAEATLTVDSEHFAQKPVPKPLPPVTAAGRASGTEERRAVLAAQGLSCPGNVGGSTGGAPGRVSGGGVQGTTSDDLASFAAAYNAIRVANCLYPVPMANIRYDSCMEDRLFWMAEDPSTDPASAWGHIGSQRSDGVPSYGCDGNLAGGSGNSGATVAQKWWNSTSHRNSLYRPSITGPVNGVCIYFAMTHGGVPNEPYSFTRAAARWGGC
;
A
#
# COMPACT_ATOMS: atom_id res chain seq x y z
N MET A 1 8.73 5.12 -79.65
CA MET A 1 8.41 3.79 -79.08
C MET A 1 7.82 4.05 -77.68
N LYS A 2 6.48 4.11 -77.51
CA LYS A 2 5.60 3.05 -76.92
C LYS A 2 6.21 2.49 -75.61
N ARG A 3 5.60 2.50 -74.41
CA ARG A 3 4.16 2.46 -74.02
C ARG A 3 4.00 2.51 -72.46
N THR A 4 3.01 3.30 -72.00
CA THR A 4 1.95 3.04 -70.98
C THR A 4 2.22 2.65 -69.51
N ILE A 5 1.54 3.44 -68.67
CA ILE A 5 0.98 3.21 -67.32
C ILE A 5 -0.08 2.09 -67.31
N PHE A 6 -0.15 1.30 -66.22
CA PHE A 6 -1.30 0.50 -65.72
C PHE A 6 -1.05 0.33 -64.19
N LEU A 7 -1.86 0.74 -63.19
CA LEU A 7 -3.30 0.72 -62.91
C LEU A 7 -3.84 -0.69 -62.59
N GLY A 8 -4.31 -0.93 -61.35
CA GLY A 8 -5.21 -2.06 -61.04
C GLY A 8 -5.15 -2.64 -59.63
N VAL A 9 -6.14 -2.26 -58.81
CA VAL A 9 -6.51 -2.78 -57.48
C VAL A 9 -7.21 -4.15 -57.58
N VAL A 10 -6.92 -5.13 -56.71
CA VAL A 10 -7.87 -6.21 -56.35
C VAL A 10 -7.75 -6.61 -54.87
N PHE A 11 -8.91 -6.58 -54.24
CA PHE A 11 -9.25 -6.95 -52.86
C PHE A 11 -9.41 -8.49 -52.69
N THR A 12 -9.50 -8.92 -51.42
CA THR A 12 -10.13 -10.15 -50.88
C THR A 12 -9.40 -11.51 -50.85
N THR A 13 -8.88 -11.83 -49.65
CA THR A 13 -9.23 -12.98 -48.77
C THR A 13 -8.94 -14.43 -49.23
N VAL A 14 -7.85 -15.05 -48.71
CA VAL A 14 -7.85 -16.43 -48.16
C VAL A 14 -6.83 -16.51 -47.02
N MET A 15 -7.19 -17.29 -46.01
CA MET A 15 -6.70 -17.36 -44.65
C MET A 15 -5.66 -18.50 -44.44
N VAL A 16 -4.87 -18.37 -43.36
CA VAL A 16 -4.18 -19.42 -42.55
C VAL A 16 -2.68 -19.72 -42.80
N LEU A 17 -1.92 -19.67 -41.68
CA LEU A 17 -0.55 -20.16 -41.36
C LEU A 17 0.61 -19.28 -41.89
N VAL A 18 1.50 -18.64 -41.10
CA VAL A 18 2.15 -18.99 -39.82
C VAL A 18 2.63 -17.69 -39.14
N LEU A 19 2.41 -17.54 -37.82
CA LEU A 19 3.03 -16.53 -36.94
C LEU A 19 4.41 -17.02 -36.46
N PRO A 20 5.38 -16.13 -36.20
CA PRO A 20 5.39 -15.43 -34.91
C PRO A 20 5.52 -13.91 -35.05
N PHE A 21 4.72 -13.25 -34.20
CA PHE A 21 4.76 -11.82 -33.94
C PHE A 21 6.13 -11.38 -33.43
N VAL A 22 6.71 -10.39 -34.11
CA VAL A 22 7.69 -9.47 -33.52
C VAL A 22 6.93 -8.56 -32.55
N GLY A 23 6.97 -8.90 -31.27
CA GLY A 23 6.43 -8.11 -30.17
C GLY A 23 7.45 -7.08 -29.70
N GLY A 24 7.20 -5.80 -30.01
CA GLY A 24 7.92 -4.65 -29.48
C GLY A 24 6.96 -3.75 -28.70
N GLY A 25 6.83 -4.02 -27.42
CA GLY A 25 6.05 -3.22 -26.46
C GLY A 25 6.55 -3.54 -25.05
N GLY A 26 7.26 -2.60 -24.44
CA GLY A 26 7.82 -2.75 -23.10
C GLY A 26 6.74 -2.87 -22.02
N PRO A 27 7.02 -3.52 -20.87
CA PRO A 27 5.99 -3.78 -19.88
C PRO A 27 5.66 -2.51 -19.08
N SER A 28 4.35 -2.24 -19.03
CA SER A 28 3.68 -1.19 -18.26
C SER A 28 3.25 -1.70 -16.87
N PHE A 29 3.16 -0.77 -15.92
CA PHE A 29 2.92 -0.96 -14.48
C PHE A 29 1.53 -1.51 -14.07
N LEU A 30 0.89 -2.37 -14.86
CA LEU A 30 -0.45 -2.93 -14.57
C LEU A 30 -0.63 -4.38 -15.07
N ALA A 31 -0.18 -5.37 -14.29
CA ALA A 31 -0.78 -6.74 -14.22
C ALA A 31 -0.18 -7.54 -13.04
N PRO A 32 -0.96 -8.36 -12.31
CA PRO A 32 -0.52 -9.06 -11.10
C PRO A 32 0.17 -10.39 -11.42
N ALA A 33 1.21 -10.74 -10.66
CA ALA A 33 1.79 -12.08 -10.64
C ALA A 33 1.25 -12.85 -9.43
N ASN A 34 0.60 -13.99 -9.69
CA ASN A 34 0.15 -14.93 -8.67
C ASN A 34 1.35 -15.66 -8.07
N ALA A 35 1.51 -15.63 -6.74
CA ALA A 35 2.46 -16.49 -6.03
C ALA A 35 1.70 -17.63 -5.34
N ALA A 36 2.11 -18.84 -5.68
CA ALA A 36 1.59 -20.11 -5.16
C ALA A 36 1.88 -20.26 -3.66
N THR A 37 0.85 -20.63 -2.90
CA THR A 37 0.97 -21.10 -1.52
C THR A 37 1.46 -22.54 -1.50
N THR A 38 2.66 -22.77 -0.97
CA THR A 38 3.07 -24.10 -0.48
C THR A 38 2.94 -24.10 1.03
N ALA A 39 2.01 -24.91 1.53
CA ALA A 39 1.79 -25.16 2.94
C ALA A 39 2.89 -26.09 3.49
N VAL A 40 3.39 -25.78 4.69
CA VAL A 40 4.02 -26.78 5.56
C VAL A 40 3.48 -26.59 6.97
N SER A 41 2.77 -27.61 7.43
CA SER A 41 2.26 -27.81 8.78
C SER A 41 3.31 -28.50 9.65
N ALA A 42 3.40 -28.11 10.93
CA ALA A 42 3.64 -28.94 12.12
C ALA A 42 4.33 -28.12 13.23
N ALA A 43 4.22 -28.37 14.53
CA ALA A 43 3.19 -28.88 15.43
C ALA A 43 3.84 -28.91 16.83
N SER A 44 3.09 -28.45 17.83
CA SER A 44 3.06 -28.90 19.24
C SER A 44 4.28 -28.74 20.17
N GLY A 45 4.02 -28.20 21.37
CA GLY A 45 4.89 -28.25 22.54
C GLY A 45 4.30 -27.51 23.73
N LEU A 46 3.50 -28.22 24.53
CA LEU A 46 2.86 -27.77 25.78
C LEU A 46 3.87 -27.45 26.88
N ASN A 47 3.61 -26.42 27.69
CA ASN A 47 3.53 -26.59 29.15
C ASN A 47 2.85 -25.39 29.84
N ALA A 48 1.94 -25.73 30.76
CA ALA A 48 1.16 -24.82 31.58
C ALA A 48 1.78 -24.67 32.98
N ALA A 49 1.62 -23.51 33.61
CA ALA A 49 1.19 -23.41 35.01
C ALA A 49 1.04 -21.95 35.50
N THR A 50 -0.12 -21.72 36.14
CA THR A 50 -0.40 -20.82 37.29
C THR A 50 -0.51 -19.30 37.09
N ALA A 51 -1.76 -18.82 37.19
CA ALA A 51 -2.20 -17.45 37.40
C ALA A 51 -2.02 -16.97 38.85
N PRO A 52 -2.20 -15.67 39.12
CA PRO A 52 -3.43 -15.27 39.80
C PRO A 52 -4.18 -14.09 39.18
N THR A 53 -5.44 -14.00 39.60
CA THR A 53 -6.58 -13.18 39.17
C THR A 53 -6.52 -11.70 39.55
N THR A 54 -7.09 -10.86 38.66
CA THR A 54 -7.91 -9.61 38.84
C THR A 54 -7.61 -8.68 37.63
N ALA A 55 -8.52 -8.01 36.92
CA ALA A 55 -9.94 -7.72 37.05
C ALA A 55 -10.62 -7.84 35.68
N THR A 56 -11.84 -8.39 35.66
CA THR A 56 -12.69 -8.58 34.48
C THR A 56 -13.41 -7.30 34.08
N SER A 57 -13.13 -6.80 32.88
CA SER A 57 -14.10 -6.03 32.10
C SER A 57 -14.74 -6.96 31.07
N PRO A 58 -16.07 -6.92 30.85
CA PRO A 58 -16.72 -7.83 29.91
C PRO A 58 -16.31 -7.47 28.48
N VAL A 59 -15.46 -8.31 27.87
CA VAL A 59 -15.28 -8.33 26.42
C VAL A 59 -16.44 -9.12 25.84
N VAL A 60 -17.37 -8.41 25.22
CA VAL A 60 -18.41 -9.02 24.39
C VAL A 60 -17.72 -9.65 23.19
N ALA A 61 -17.52 -10.96 23.24
CA ALA A 61 -17.10 -11.74 22.09
C ALA A 61 -18.31 -11.91 21.16
N THR A 62 -18.52 -10.95 20.27
CA THR A 62 -19.46 -11.13 19.17
C THR A 62 -18.78 -11.98 18.11
N THR A 63 -19.08 -13.28 18.09
CA THR A 63 -18.84 -14.16 16.94
C THR A 63 -19.61 -13.59 15.75
N ILE A 64 -18.93 -12.91 14.83
CA ILE A 64 -19.50 -12.48 13.56
C ILE A 64 -19.40 -13.67 12.61
N THR A 65 -20.51 -14.38 12.44
CA THR A 65 -20.71 -15.35 11.36
C THR A 65 -20.70 -14.56 10.05
N THR A 66 -19.63 -14.67 9.27
CA THR A 66 -19.55 -14.12 7.91
C THR A 66 -20.30 -15.02 6.96
N ASP A 67 -21.59 -14.79 6.85
CA ASP A 67 -22.30 -15.08 5.63
C ASP A 67 -22.79 -13.74 5.08
N THR A 68 -22.78 -13.58 3.75
CA THR A 68 -23.38 -12.50 2.94
C THR A 68 -22.46 -11.67 2.04
N THR A 69 -22.16 -12.21 0.87
CA THR A 69 -21.80 -11.41 -0.32
C THR A 69 -23.01 -10.76 -1.04
N PRO A 70 -24.25 -11.32 -1.04
CA PRO A 70 -25.37 -10.65 -1.71
C PRO A 70 -26.13 -9.63 -0.84
N THR A 71 -26.24 -9.79 0.49
CA THR A 71 -26.99 -8.82 1.31
C THR A 71 -26.17 -7.57 1.66
N VAL A 72 -24.83 -7.65 1.67
CA VAL A 72 -23.95 -6.49 1.87
C VAL A 72 -23.96 -5.56 0.64
N LEU A 73 -24.02 -6.12 -0.57
CA LEU A 73 -24.23 -5.31 -1.79
C LEU A 73 -25.62 -4.66 -1.81
N ALA A 74 -26.64 -5.38 -1.36
CA ALA A 74 -27.99 -4.83 -1.25
C ALA A 74 -28.06 -3.70 -0.20
N ALA A 75 -27.39 -3.86 0.95
CA ALA A 75 -27.31 -2.84 1.98
C ALA A 75 -26.52 -1.60 1.54
N ALA A 76 -25.44 -1.77 0.76
CA ALA A 76 -24.69 -0.66 0.17
C ALA A 76 -25.52 0.11 -0.87
N ALA A 77 -26.25 -0.58 -1.74
CA ALA A 77 -27.21 0.03 -2.66
C ALA A 77 -28.35 0.74 -1.91
N GLN A 78 -28.78 0.19 -0.77
CA GLN A 78 -29.83 0.79 0.07
C GLN A 78 -29.33 2.05 0.78
N ALA A 79 -28.09 2.07 1.27
CA ALA A 79 -27.48 3.26 1.89
C ALA A 79 -27.27 4.40 0.88
N ILE A 80 -26.86 4.08 -0.35
CA ILE A 80 -26.79 5.04 -1.46
C ILE A 80 -28.18 5.58 -1.79
N ASN A 81 -29.19 4.70 -1.87
CA ASN A 81 -30.57 5.11 -2.08
C ASN A 81 -31.13 5.94 -0.92
N VAL A 82 -30.70 5.75 0.33
CA VAL A 82 -31.11 6.57 1.48
C VAL A 82 -30.49 7.97 1.40
N ALA A 83 -29.23 8.10 0.96
CA ALA A 83 -28.62 9.41 0.74
C ALA A 83 -29.31 10.19 -0.39
N VAL A 84 -29.60 9.51 -1.52
CA VAL A 84 -30.34 10.09 -2.65
C VAL A 84 -31.80 10.39 -2.29
N SER A 85 -32.43 9.55 -1.47
CA SER A 85 -33.80 9.78 -0.97
C SER A 85 -33.84 10.92 0.04
N ALA A 86 -32.82 11.11 0.88
CA ALA A 86 -32.72 12.25 1.78
C ALA A 86 -32.63 13.57 1.00
N GLU A 87 -31.86 13.60 -0.09
CA GLU A 87 -31.82 14.74 -1.03
C GLU A 87 -33.15 14.96 -1.76
N ALA A 88 -33.87 13.90 -2.14
CA ALA A 88 -35.20 14.02 -2.76
C ALA A 88 -36.28 14.48 -1.76
N THR A 89 -36.24 14.02 -0.50
CA THR A 89 -37.19 14.40 0.57
C THR A 89 -36.98 15.86 1.03
N LEU A 90 -35.79 16.39 0.78
CA LEU A 90 -35.47 17.82 0.86
C LEU A 90 -36.08 18.63 -0.29
N THR A 91 -36.97 18.13 -1.15
CA THR A 91 -37.63 18.98 -2.17
C THR A 91 -39.16 19.04 -2.03
N VAL A 92 -39.75 18.18 -1.19
CA VAL A 92 -41.21 17.95 -1.16
C VAL A 92 -41.90 18.65 0.02
N ASP A 93 -41.16 18.98 1.07
CA ASP A 93 -41.71 19.63 2.27
C ASP A 93 -40.87 20.87 2.59
N SER A 94 -41.33 21.97 1.98
CA SER A 94 -40.86 23.37 2.01
C SER A 94 -40.92 23.98 3.40
N GLU A 95 -41.91 23.57 4.19
CA GLU A 95 -42.27 24.18 5.47
C GLU A 95 -41.28 23.83 6.60
N HIS A 96 -40.61 22.66 6.52
CA HIS A 96 -39.71 22.16 7.58
C HIS A 96 -38.24 22.05 7.15
N PHE A 97 -37.83 22.68 6.06
CA PHE A 97 -36.45 22.63 5.55
C PHE A 97 -35.39 22.99 6.60
N ALA A 98 -35.67 24.00 7.43
CA ALA A 98 -34.73 24.46 8.46
C ALA A 98 -34.56 23.48 9.63
N GLN A 99 -35.46 22.50 9.76
CA GLN A 99 -35.46 21.49 10.82
C GLN A 99 -35.01 20.11 10.34
N LYS A 100 -34.89 19.91 9.03
CA LYS A 100 -34.35 18.67 8.47
C LYS A 100 -32.86 18.59 8.79
N PRO A 101 -32.38 17.49 9.40
CA PRO A 101 -30.95 17.26 9.56
C PRO A 101 -30.28 17.31 8.19
N VAL A 102 -29.55 18.39 7.91
CA VAL A 102 -28.76 18.48 6.69
C VAL A 102 -27.68 17.40 6.78
N PRO A 103 -27.62 16.45 5.83
CA PRO A 103 -26.55 15.48 5.79
C PRO A 103 -25.22 16.24 5.76
N LYS A 104 -24.37 16.03 6.78
CA LYS A 104 -23.06 16.67 6.82
C LYS A 104 -22.28 16.19 5.58
N PRO A 105 -21.72 17.11 4.77
CA PRO A 105 -20.88 16.72 3.65
C PRO A 105 -19.79 15.76 4.12
N LEU A 106 -19.67 14.62 3.45
CA LEU A 106 -18.58 13.70 3.74
C LEU A 106 -17.25 14.41 3.42
N PRO A 107 -16.21 14.21 4.24
CA PRO A 107 -14.92 14.81 3.97
C PRO A 107 -14.40 14.30 2.61
N PRO A 108 -13.80 15.17 1.78
CA PRO A 108 -13.37 14.81 0.44
C PRO A 108 -12.39 13.62 0.47
N VAL A 109 -12.54 12.72 -0.49
CA VAL A 109 -11.69 11.53 -0.65
C VAL A 109 -10.76 11.74 -1.83
N THR A 110 -9.47 11.47 -1.62
CA THR A 110 -8.47 11.53 -2.70
C THR A 110 -8.69 10.45 -3.75
N ALA A 111 -8.10 10.59 -4.94
CA ALA A 111 -8.20 9.56 -5.98
C ALA A 111 -7.73 8.18 -5.49
N ALA A 112 -6.62 8.13 -4.74
CA ALA A 112 -6.14 6.89 -4.12
C ALA A 112 -7.08 6.38 -3.02
N GLY A 113 -7.68 7.29 -2.25
CA GLY A 113 -8.76 6.98 -1.29
C GLY A 113 -9.94 6.27 -1.94
N ARG A 114 -10.45 6.83 -3.04
CA ARG A 114 -11.55 6.23 -3.80
C ARG A 114 -11.15 4.88 -4.39
N ALA A 115 -9.99 4.82 -5.04
CA ALA A 115 -9.47 3.57 -5.61
C ALA A 115 -9.18 2.48 -4.57
N SER A 116 -9.09 2.84 -3.28
CA SER A 116 -8.90 1.90 -2.19
C SER A 116 -10.20 1.43 -1.54
N GLY A 117 -11.36 2.02 -1.85
CA GLY A 117 -12.64 1.69 -1.24
C GLY A 117 -12.99 2.49 0.04
N THR A 118 -12.54 3.75 0.14
CA THR A 118 -12.73 4.56 1.36
C THR A 118 -14.18 4.93 1.63
N GLU A 119 -14.95 5.24 0.58
CA GLU A 119 -16.35 5.64 0.71
C GLU A 119 -17.20 4.46 1.17
N GLU A 120 -16.90 3.26 0.67
CA GLU A 120 -17.51 2.00 1.05
C GLU A 120 -17.23 1.67 2.53
N ARG A 121 -15.98 1.80 2.98
CA ARG A 121 -15.63 1.62 4.40
C ARG A 121 -16.38 2.60 5.30
N ARG A 122 -16.47 3.87 4.90
CA ARG A 122 -17.24 4.89 5.64
C ARG A 122 -18.72 4.53 5.72
N ALA A 123 -19.31 4.10 4.60
CA ALA A 123 -20.71 3.71 4.54
C ALA A 123 -21.00 2.50 5.42
N VAL A 124 -20.14 1.47 5.39
CA VAL A 124 -20.28 0.27 6.24
C VAL A 124 -20.22 0.63 7.72
N LEU A 125 -19.26 1.45 8.15
CA LEU A 125 -19.16 1.87 9.55
C LEU A 125 -20.36 2.74 9.95
N ALA A 126 -20.77 3.69 9.10
CA ALA A 126 -21.92 4.55 9.38
C ALA A 126 -23.22 3.74 9.51
N ALA A 127 -23.42 2.70 8.67
CA ALA A 127 -24.57 1.80 8.76
C ALA A 127 -24.59 1.00 10.08
N GLN A 128 -23.43 0.82 10.72
CA GLN A 128 -23.30 0.21 12.04
C GLN A 128 -23.36 1.23 13.19
N GLY A 129 -23.61 2.52 12.90
CA GLY A 129 -23.55 3.60 13.89
C GLY A 129 -22.13 3.89 14.40
N LEU A 130 -21.10 3.41 13.69
CA LEU A 130 -19.69 3.60 14.03
C LEU A 130 -19.06 4.73 13.22
N SER A 131 -17.95 5.25 13.74
CA SER A 131 -17.08 6.21 13.05
C SER A 131 -15.79 5.54 12.59
N CYS A 132 -15.08 6.19 11.66
CA CYS A 132 -13.75 5.72 11.26
C CYS A 132 -12.77 5.69 12.45
N PRO A 133 -11.82 4.74 12.47
CA PRO A 133 -10.81 4.69 13.51
C PRO A 133 -10.05 6.02 13.64
N GLY A 134 -9.79 6.45 14.87
CA GLY A 134 -8.99 7.64 15.14
C GLY A 134 -7.49 7.36 15.16
N ASN A 135 -6.69 8.42 15.31
CA ASN A 135 -5.25 8.29 15.49
C ASN A 135 -4.90 7.52 16.77
N VAL A 136 -3.78 6.79 16.71
CA VAL A 136 -3.18 6.13 17.88
C VAL A 136 -2.04 6.97 18.44
N GLY A 137 -1.88 6.94 19.76
CA GLY A 137 -0.74 7.57 20.45
C GLY A 137 0.51 6.68 20.48
N GLY A 138 1.57 7.20 21.11
CA GLY A 138 2.85 6.52 21.29
C GLY A 138 3.92 6.96 20.29
N SER A 139 5.03 6.24 20.29
CA SER A 139 6.17 6.47 19.42
C SER A 139 6.64 5.17 18.79
N THR A 140 7.41 5.28 17.70
CA THR A 140 8.20 4.16 17.19
C THR A 140 9.34 3.84 18.16
N GLY A 141 10.00 2.71 17.93
CA GLY A 141 11.37 2.53 18.42
C GLY A 141 12.36 3.48 17.72
N GLY A 142 13.65 3.29 17.97
CA GLY A 142 14.71 4.00 17.27
C GLY A 142 15.22 3.24 16.04
N ALA A 143 15.82 3.98 15.11
CA ALA A 143 16.67 3.44 14.05
C ALA A 143 18.13 3.84 14.32
N PRO A 144 19.10 2.98 13.97
CA PRO A 144 20.49 3.14 14.42
C PRO A 144 21.28 4.22 13.67
N GLY A 145 20.78 4.77 12.55
CA GLY A 145 21.53 5.75 11.75
C GLY A 145 22.87 5.21 11.26
N ARG A 146 22.90 3.94 10.84
CA ARG A 146 24.14 3.27 10.39
C ARG A 146 24.72 3.98 9.17
N VAL A 147 26.02 3.85 8.97
CA VAL A 147 26.69 4.23 7.74
C VAL A 147 27.25 2.96 7.09
N SER A 148 27.01 2.79 5.80
CA SER A 148 27.49 1.63 5.06
C SER A 148 29.01 1.68 4.84
N GLY A 149 29.60 0.58 4.36
CA GLY A 149 31.03 0.54 4.04
C GLY A 149 31.42 1.53 2.94
N GLY A 150 30.52 1.79 1.99
CA GLY A 150 30.66 2.80 0.94
C GLY A 150 30.31 4.23 1.36
N GLY A 151 30.00 4.48 2.64
CA GLY A 151 29.69 5.82 3.17
C GLY A 151 28.23 6.28 3.00
N VAL A 152 27.33 5.40 2.56
CA VAL A 152 25.90 5.71 2.41
C VAL A 152 25.26 5.83 3.79
N GLN A 153 24.47 6.86 4.00
CA GLN A 153 23.81 7.12 5.29
C GLN A 153 22.52 6.28 5.39
N GLY A 154 22.31 5.62 6.52
CA GLY A 154 21.18 4.74 6.77
C GLY A 154 19.98 5.41 7.42
N THR A 155 19.08 4.58 7.93
CA THR A 155 17.78 4.98 8.45
C THR A 155 17.96 5.72 9.76
N THR A 156 17.49 6.96 9.83
CA THR A 156 17.48 7.72 11.07
C THR A 156 16.18 7.50 11.84
N SER A 157 16.20 7.81 13.15
CA SER A 157 14.98 7.75 13.95
C SER A 157 13.91 8.76 13.47
N ASP A 158 14.33 9.88 12.88
CA ASP A 158 13.43 10.87 12.30
C ASP A 158 12.77 10.37 11.01
N ASP A 159 13.48 9.61 10.17
CA ASP A 159 12.90 8.94 9.01
C ASP A 159 11.80 7.96 9.44
N LEU A 160 12.08 7.13 10.45
CA LEU A 160 11.14 6.15 10.97
C LEU A 160 9.91 6.83 11.60
N ALA A 161 10.12 7.85 12.43
CA ALA A 161 9.03 8.58 13.08
C ALA A 161 8.16 9.33 12.05
N SER A 162 8.78 9.99 11.07
CA SER A 162 8.05 10.70 10.01
C SER A 162 7.26 9.76 9.11
N PHE A 163 7.83 8.59 8.76
CA PHE A 163 7.11 7.53 8.05
C PHE A 163 5.92 7.03 8.87
N ALA A 164 6.13 6.68 10.14
CA ALA A 164 5.09 6.12 11.00
C ALA A 164 3.89 7.06 11.17
N ALA A 165 4.17 8.34 11.42
CA ALA A 165 3.15 9.37 11.55
C ALA A 165 2.32 9.50 10.26
N ALA A 166 2.99 9.63 9.10
CA ALA A 166 2.31 9.75 7.81
C ALA A 166 1.53 8.49 7.42
N TYR A 167 2.13 7.31 7.62
CA TYR A 167 1.51 6.02 7.33
C TYR A 167 0.18 5.86 8.07
N ASN A 168 0.17 6.10 9.39
CA ASN A 168 -1.05 6.02 10.18
C ASN A 168 -2.04 7.15 9.88
N ALA A 169 -1.58 8.37 9.61
CA ALA A 169 -2.46 9.46 9.18
C ALA A 169 -3.20 9.10 7.87
N ILE A 170 -2.50 8.51 6.90
CA ILE A 170 -3.09 8.01 5.66
C ILE A 170 -4.11 6.90 5.96
N ARG A 171 -3.79 5.95 6.84
CA ARG A 171 -4.74 4.88 7.24
C ARG A 171 -6.03 5.46 7.81
N VAL A 172 -5.91 6.35 8.79
CA VAL A 172 -7.06 6.98 9.46
C VAL A 172 -7.90 7.81 8.49
N ALA A 173 -7.26 8.64 7.65
CA ALA A 173 -7.96 9.44 6.65
C ALA A 173 -8.81 8.61 5.68
N ASN A 174 -8.41 7.36 5.45
CA ASN A 174 -9.06 6.41 4.54
C ASN A 174 -9.84 5.31 5.28
N CYS A 175 -10.14 5.54 6.56
CA CYS A 175 -10.95 4.67 7.42
C CYS A 175 -10.40 3.24 7.56
N LEU A 176 -9.08 3.13 7.59
CA LEU A 176 -8.35 1.92 7.93
C LEU A 176 -7.91 1.99 9.39
N TYR A 177 -7.92 0.85 10.08
CA TYR A 177 -7.40 0.77 11.45
C TYR A 177 -5.91 1.11 11.46
N PRO A 178 -5.45 2.09 12.26
CA PRO A 178 -4.03 2.39 12.38
C PRO A 178 -3.27 1.22 13.00
N VAL A 179 -1.98 1.13 12.67
CA VAL A 179 -1.06 0.18 13.30
C VAL A 179 -0.51 0.82 14.58
N PRO A 180 -0.42 0.11 15.72
CA PRO A 180 0.21 0.66 16.92
C PRO A 180 1.60 1.23 16.62
N MET A 181 1.94 2.41 17.14
CA MET A 181 3.21 3.09 16.80
C MET A 181 4.44 2.22 17.10
N ALA A 182 4.41 1.43 18.17
CA ALA A 182 5.48 0.48 18.54
C ALA A 182 5.66 -0.70 17.56
N ASN A 183 4.70 -0.93 16.67
CA ASN A 183 4.75 -1.96 15.65
C ASN A 183 5.24 -1.43 14.29
N ILE A 184 5.52 -0.12 14.18
CA ILE A 184 6.24 0.44 13.03
C ILE A 184 7.72 0.47 13.39
N ARG A 185 8.50 -0.40 12.75
CA ARG A 185 9.84 -0.80 13.19
C ARG A 185 10.86 -0.62 12.08
N TYR A 186 12.07 -0.24 12.48
CA TYR A 186 13.25 -0.34 11.64
C TYR A 186 13.54 -1.81 11.28
N ASP A 187 13.99 -2.06 10.06
CA ASP A 187 14.39 -3.39 9.57
C ASP A 187 15.77 -3.32 8.91
N SER A 188 16.77 -3.90 9.58
CA SER A 188 18.15 -3.89 9.11
C SER A 188 18.37 -4.70 7.84
N CYS A 189 17.60 -5.75 7.62
CA CYS A 189 17.76 -6.57 6.43
C CYS A 189 17.30 -5.82 5.17
N MET A 190 16.23 -5.02 5.28
CA MET A 190 15.83 -4.12 4.21
C MET A 190 16.82 -2.96 4.03
N GLU A 191 17.37 -2.40 5.12
CA GLU A 191 18.41 -1.36 5.02
C GLU A 191 19.65 -1.88 4.29
N ASP A 192 20.10 -3.09 4.61
CA ASP A 192 21.22 -3.75 3.95
C ASP A 192 20.96 -3.90 2.43
N ARG A 193 19.72 -4.18 2.01
CA ARG A 193 19.31 -4.20 0.60
C ARG A 193 19.40 -2.81 -0.05
N LEU A 194 19.02 -1.76 0.66
CA LEU A 194 19.09 -0.38 0.18
C LEU A 194 20.54 0.10 0.06
N PHE A 195 21.41 -0.26 1.01
CA PHE A 195 22.85 -0.02 0.91
C PHE A 195 23.45 -0.74 -0.28
N TRP A 196 23.11 -2.01 -0.49
CA TRP A 196 23.58 -2.73 -1.69
C TRP A 196 23.22 -1.99 -2.98
N MET A 197 22.01 -1.45 -3.10
CA MET A 197 21.59 -0.66 -4.27
C MET A 197 22.34 0.68 -4.36
N ALA A 198 22.50 1.38 -3.23
CA ALA A 198 23.13 2.70 -3.18
C ALA A 198 24.64 2.66 -3.36
N GLU A 199 25.26 1.50 -3.16
CA GLU A 199 26.70 1.29 -3.32
C GLU A 199 27.09 0.82 -4.73
N ASP A 200 26.14 0.73 -5.67
CA ASP A 200 26.44 0.43 -7.06
C ASP A 200 27.34 1.52 -7.68
N PRO A 201 28.49 1.20 -8.28
CA PRO A 201 29.42 2.21 -8.79
C PRO A 201 28.98 2.91 -10.07
N SER A 202 27.81 2.55 -10.63
CA SER A 202 27.24 3.21 -11.79
C SER A 202 26.82 4.64 -11.48
N THR A 203 27.03 5.56 -12.41
CA THR A 203 26.47 6.92 -12.32
C THR A 203 24.99 6.99 -12.70
N ASP A 204 24.39 5.89 -13.15
CA ASP A 204 22.95 5.79 -13.41
C ASP A 204 22.21 5.40 -12.12
N PRO A 205 21.38 6.29 -11.54
CA PRO A 205 20.63 5.99 -10.31
C PRO A 205 19.62 4.84 -10.44
N ALA A 206 19.27 4.46 -11.67
CA ALA A 206 18.41 3.30 -11.96
C ALA A 206 19.21 1.99 -12.04
N SER A 207 20.54 2.05 -12.05
CA SER A 207 21.39 0.87 -11.98
C SER A 207 21.24 0.21 -10.61
N ALA A 208 21.29 -1.13 -10.57
CA ALA A 208 20.95 -1.97 -9.42
C ALA A 208 19.52 -1.80 -8.86
N TRP A 209 18.73 -0.81 -9.32
CA TRP A 209 17.40 -0.52 -8.81
C TRP A 209 16.44 -1.67 -9.08
N GLY A 210 15.85 -2.21 -8.01
CA GLY A 210 14.78 -3.19 -8.14
C GLY A 210 14.69 -4.18 -6.99
N HIS A 211 13.70 -5.07 -7.12
CA HIS A 211 13.47 -6.20 -6.23
C HIS A 211 14.66 -7.18 -6.24
N ILE A 212 14.66 -8.12 -5.30
CA ILE A 212 15.68 -9.17 -5.22
C ILE A 212 15.81 -9.86 -6.59
N GLY A 213 17.05 -9.99 -7.06
CA GLY A 213 17.37 -10.50 -8.40
C GLY A 213 17.81 -9.41 -9.38
N SER A 214 17.67 -8.12 -9.05
CA SER A 214 18.39 -7.07 -9.78
C SER A 214 19.91 -7.26 -9.64
N GLN A 215 20.66 -6.73 -10.61
CA GLN A 215 22.12 -6.86 -10.68
C GLN A 215 22.77 -5.49 -10.54
N ARG A 216 23.84 -5.43 -9.74
CA ARG A 216 24.75 -4.29 -9.75
C ARG A 216 25.65 -4.31 -10.98
N SER A 217 26.09 -3.14 -11.38
CA SER A 217 27.01 -2.91 -12.50
C SER A 217 28.38 -3.57 -12.29
N ASP A 218 28.81 -3.76 -11.05
CA ASP A 218 30.06 -4.43 -10.67
C ASP A 218 29.92 -5.94 -10.42
N GLY A 219 28.72 -6.50 -10.62
CA GLY A 219 28.46 -7.92 -10.46
C GLY A 219 28.39 -8.41 -9.01
N VAL A 220 28.42 -7.52 -8.01
CA VAL A 220 28.26 -7.91 -6.61
C VAL A 220 26.86 -8.54 -6.41
N PRO A 221 26.77 -9.78 -5.89
CA PRO A 221 25.48 -10.46 -5.72
C PRO A 221 24.50 -9.69 -4.82
N SER A 222 23.21 -9.76 -5.18
CA SER A 222 22.11 -9.20 -4.39
C SER A 222 22.09 -9.77 -2.96
N TYR A 223 22.03 -8.90 -1.94
CA TYR A 223 21.81 -9.27 -0.54
C TYR A 223 20.75 -8.39 0.14
N GLY A 224 20.33 -8.79 1.35
CA GLY A 224 19.30 -8.11 2.13
C GLY A 224 17.88 -8.62 1.87
N CYS A 225 16.88 -7.91 2.38
CA CYS A 225 15.46 -8.25 2.31
C CYS A 225 14.69 -7.32 1.38
N ASP A 226 13.65 -7.86 0.73
CA ASP A 226 12.79 -7.12 -0.19
C ASP A 226 11.65 -6.38 0.52
N GLY A 227 11.05 -5.42 -0.19
CA GLY A 227 9.89 -4.66 0.24
C GLY A 227 9.32 -3.82 -0.89
N ASN A 228 8.32 -3.00 -0.58
CA ASN A 228 7.90 -1.95 -1.49
C ASN A 228 9.01 -0.91 -1.58
N LEU A 229 9.53 -0.66 -2.78
CA LEU A 229 10.63 0.28 -2.99
C LEU A 229 10.10 1.65 -3.41
N ALA A 230 10.76 2.71 -2.96
CA ALA A 230 10.56 4.08 -3.43
C ALA A 230 11.89 4.82 -3.39
N GLY A 231 12.14 5.69 -4.36
CA GLY A 231 13.38 6.45 -4.42
C GLY A 231 13.25 7.81 -5.07
N GLY A 232 14.39 8.50 -5.18
CA GLY A 232 14.53 9.81 -5.79
C GLY A 232 14.88 10.92 -4.80
N SER A 233 15.03 12.13 -5.33
CA SER A 233 15.43 13.31 -4.56
C SER A 233 14.29 13.91 -3.74
N GLY A 234 14.63 14.48 -2.58
CA GLY A 234 13.72 15.25 -1.74
C GLY A 234 12.68 14.43 -1.01
N ASN A 235 12.92 13.12 -0.81
CA ASN A 235 11.99 12.32 0.00
C ASN A 235 12.34 12.36 1.49
N SER A 236 11.30 12.19 2.30
CA SER A 236 11.37 11.81 3.70
C SER A 236 10.52 10.56 3.91
N GLY A 237 10.54 9.99 5.13
CA GLY A 237 9.64 8.91 5.51
C GLY A 237 8.16 9.22 5.19
N ALA A 238 7.74 10.46 5.43
CA ALA A 238 6.39 10.91 5.13
C ALA A 238 6.06 10.92 3.63
N THR A 239 6.97 11.40 2.78
CA THR A 239 6.70 11.49 1.34
C THR A 239 6.71 10.11 0.69
N VAL A 240 7.55 9.17 1.12
CA VAL A 240 7.52 7.78 0.60
C VAL A 240 6.26 7.03 1.03
N ALA A 241 5.76 7.27 2.25
CA ALA A 241 4.46 6.75 2.68
C ALA A 241 3.34 7.18 1.73
N GLN A 242 3.30 8.47 1.35
CA GLN A 242 2.33 9.01 0.41
C GLN A 242 2.52 8.46 -1.02
N LYS A 243 3.76 8.31 -1.49
CA LYS A 243 4.06 7.69 -2.80
C LYS A 243 3.49 6.27 -2.89
N TRP A 244 3.73 5.44 -1.88
CA TRP A 244 3.17 4.09 -1.83
C TRP A 244 1.65 4.07 -1.75
N TRP A 245 1.04 5.00 -1.00
CA TRP A 245 -0.41 5.14 -0.99
C TRP A 245 -0.98 5.50 -2.37
N ASN A 246 -0.32 6.38 -3.11
CA ASN A 246 -0.78 6.82 -4.41
C ASN A 246 -0.64 5.75 -5.51
N SER A 247 0.26 4.78 -5.32
CA SER A 247 0.45 3.68 -6.27
C SER A 247 -0.39 2.46 -5.91
N THR A 248 -1.19 1.96 -6.85
CA THR A 248 -2.15 0.86 -6.58
C THR A 248 -1.48 -0.42 -6.08
N SER A 249 -0.41 -0.89 -6.70
CA SER A 249 0.29 -2.12 -6.29
C SER A 249 0.87 -1.98 -4.87
N HIS A 250 1.58 -0.88 -4.61
CA HIS A 250 2.18 -0.60 -3.31
C HIS A 250 1.13 -0.38 -2.21
N ARG A 251 0.05 0.33 -2.52
CA ARG A 251 -1.08 0.51 -1.61
C ARG A 251 -1.70 -0.83 -1.21
N ASN A 252 -1.93 -1.70 -2.18
CA ASN A 252 -2.54 -3.00 -1.92
C ASN A 252 -1.62 -3.92 -1.10
N SER A 253 -0.30 -3.90 -1.34
CA SER A 253 0.64 -4.74 -0.59
C SER A 253 0.93 -4.22 0.83
N LEU A 254 1.09 -2.90 1.00
CA LEU A 254 1.56 -2.28 2.24
C LEU A 254 0.47 -1.67 3.11
N TYR A 255 -0.61 -1.12 2.53
CA TYR A 255 -1.72 -0.58 3.33
C TYR A 255 -2.86 -1.58 3.49
N ARG A 256 -2.92 -2.58 2.60
CA ARG A 256 -3.91 -3.67 2.62
C ARG A 256 -5.34 -3.17 2.90
N PRO A 257 -5.89 -2.29 2.05
CA PRO A 257 -7.18 -1.63 2.31
C PRO A 257 -8.39 -2.60 2.35
N SER A 258 -8.21 -3.84 1.90
CA SER A 258 -9.20 -4.92 2.02
C SER A 258 -9.30 -5.50 3.43
N ILE A 259 -8.36 -5.23 4.33
CA ILE A 259 -8.43 -5.64 5.73
C ILE A 259 -9.30 -4.63 6.49
N THR A 260 -10.45 -5.09 6.96
CA THR A 260 -11.50 -4.24 7.57
C THR A 260 -11.52 -4.27 9.10
N GLY A 261 -10.64 -5.03 9.75
CA GLY A 261 -10.57 -5.17 11.21
C GLY A 261 -9.32 -4.54 11.85
N PRO A 262 -9.24 -4.55 13.19
CA PRO A 262 -8.05 -4.13 13.92
C PRO A 262 -6.79 -4.90 13.51
N VAL A 263 -5.65 -4.20 13.50
CA VAL A 263 -4.37 -4.71 13.00
C VAL A 263 -3.31 -4.76 14.10
N ASN A 264 -3.71 -5.10 15.33
CA ASN A 264 -2.84 -5.03 16.52
C ASN A 264 -1.62 -5.98 16.46
N GLY A 265 -1.74 -7.11 15.75
CA GLY A 265 -0.64 -8.07 15.55
C GLY A 265 0.20 -7.80 14.28
N VAL A 266 -0.03 -6.69 13.61
CA VAL A 266 0.69 -6.33 12.38
C VAL A 266 1.89 -5.49 12.72
N CYS A 267 3.02 -5.80 12.08
CA CYS A 267 4.23 -5.01 12.07
C CYS A 267 4.44 -4.39 10.68
N ILE A 268 4.78 -3.10 10.66
CA ILE A 268 5.24 -2.42 9.45
C ILE A 268 6.74 -2.22 9.60
N TYR A 269 7.49 -2.85 8.73
CA TYR A 269 8.93 -2.73 8.69
C TYR A 269 9.30 -1.63 7.72
N PHE A 270 10.31 -0.83 8.06
CA PHE A 270 10.75 0.32 7.28
C PHE A 270 12.28 0.46 7.31
N ALA A 271 12.85 0.87 6.19
CA ALA A 271 14.23 1.29 6.07
C ALA A 271 14.34 2.42 5.04
N MET A 272 15.34 3.29 5.21
CA MET A 272 15.63 4.39 4.30
C MET A 272 17.13 4.66 4.28
N THR A 273 17.69 4.93 3.11
CA THR A 273 19.09 5.34 2.95
C THR A 273 19.15 6.66 2.20
N HIS A 274 20.21 7.44 2.47
CA HIS A 274 20.43 8.77 1.94
C HIS A 274 21.79 8.83 1.22
N GLY A 275 21.78 9.39 0.02
CA GLY A 275 22.90 9.38 -0.91
C GLY A 275 23.14 8.02 -1.56
N GLY A 276 24.32 7.92 -2.17
CA GLY A 276 24.78 6.77 -2.93
C GLY A 276 26.08 7.10 -3.65
N VAL A 277 26.83 6.06 -3.98
CA VAL A 277 28.07 6.19 -4.75
C VAL A 277 27.75 6.11 -6.25
N PRO A 278 28.58 6.70 -7.12
CA PRO A 278 29.73 7.54 -6.78
C PRO A 278 29.37 9.00 -6.43
N ASN A 279 28.17 9.48 -6.74
CA ASN A 279 27.89 10.93 -6.74
C ASN A 279 26.43 11.32 -6.44
N GLU A 280 25.68 10.46 -5.76
CA GLU A 280 24.31 10.81 -5.38
C GLU A 280 24.29 11.65 -4.09
N PRO A 281 23.62 12.81 -4.09
CA PRO A 281 23.58 13.68 -2.93
C PRO A 281 22.76 13.07 -1.79
N TYR A 282 23.00 13.51 -0.56
CA TYR A 282 22.20 13.12 0.62
C TYR A 282 20.68 13.26 0.40
N SER A 283 20.25 14.25 -0.39
CA SER A 283 18.83 14.46 -0.71
C SER A 283 18.22 13.36 -1.60
N PHE A 284 19.04 12.55 -2.28
CA PHE A 284 18.60 11.36 -2.99
C PHE A 284 18.43 10.24 -1.98
N THR A 285 17.27 9.60 -1.99
CA THR A 285 16.93 8.59 -0.99
C THR A 285 16.45 7.32 -1.67
N ARG A 286 16.65 6.20 -0.98
CA ARG A 286 16.00 4.92 -1.28
C ARG A 286 15.28 4.47 -0.03
N ALA A 287 14.06 3.99 -0.15
CA ALA A 287 13.27 3.50 0.97
C ALA A 287 12.62 2.17 0.64
N ALA A 288 12.44 1.36 1.66
CA ALA A 288 11.76 0.09 1.60
C ALA A 288 10.77 -0.02 2.76
N ALA A 289 9.58 -0.56 2.49
CA ALA A 289 8.63 -0.91 3.53
C ALA A 289 7.90 -2.21 3.23
N ARG A 290 7.56 -2.98 4.27
CA ARG A 290 6.77 -4.20 4.13
C ARG A 290 5.78 -4.39 5.27
N TRP A 291 4.66 -5.01 4.94
CA TRP A 291 3.67 -5.49 5.89
C TRP A 291 4.03 -6.90 6.35
N GLY A 292 4.08 -7.14 7.65
CA GLY A 292 4.32 -8.46 8.23
C GLY A 292 3.59 -8.67 9.57
N GLY A 293 3.83 -9.82 10.19
CA GLY A 293 3.38 -10.10 11.56
C GLY A 293 4.41 -9.62 12.57
N CYS A 294 3.93 -9.15 13.72
CA CYS A 294 4.70 -9.20 14.95
C CYS A 294 4.54 -10.61 15.58
#